data_AF-A0A1F6Y559-F1
#
_entry.id   AF-A0A1F6Y559-F1
#
_cell.length_a   1.000
_cell.length_b   1.000
_cell.length_c   1.000
_cell.angle_alpha   90.00
_cell.angle_beta   90.00
_cell.angle_gamma   90.00
#
_symmetry.space_group_name_H-M   'P 1'
#
loop_
_entity.id
_entity.type
_entity.pdbx_description
1 polymer ?
#
loop_
_entity_poly.entity_id
_entity_poly.type
_entity_poly.pdbx_seq_one_letter_code
_entity_poly.pdbx_strand_id
1 'polypeptide(L)'
;MYDRDKMLFQHEMESKLNSLKFQRERILNTPHKELWEKKISPIHDVDFYVILLRRLFRQIESEATYDSRVANLKGKNIDLVKKIKIRDDFEHGIDLENMSPVDVANLPSGTISAPVGANIKIATSLMNDEIVSGDLKWSLNKDHQLFIQLIIEFSNLYPFNDERTRVYNKRMKLYRFSPIKNKEQLLEAMKYTHFACFELCKKALGDYLPIAGNMGIFCHYESEYTFLTKLREELTEKSDNFNQKYFRLHEPITIPANGNVPETTYTYLYIRRPDQYRAQVGDLDFVLDDEKYKELKNSLPKGKEINGAKIFDRPDLDMIELSDPDIDALSYISTRAMVEKVRVRTN
;
A
#
# COMPACT_ATOMS: atom_id res chain seq x y z
N MET A 1 -8.86 23.67 7.70
CA MET A 1 -7.81 22.62 7.61
C MET A 1 -8.30 21.33 8.27
N TYR A 2 -8.78 21.41 9.52
CA TYR A 2 -9.40 20.31 10.29
C TYR A 2 -10.50 19.50 9.56
N ASP A 3 -11.37 20.16 8.78
CA ASP A 3 -12.48 19.48 8.08
C ASP A 3 -11.99 18.54 6.97
N ARG A 4 -10.86 18.85 6.33
CA ARG A 4 -10.31 18.02 5.25
C ARG A 4 -9.70 16.74 5.81
N ASP A 5 -8.91 16.86 6.87
CA ASP A 5 -8.23 15.70 7.48
C ASP A 5 -9.26 14.75 8.11
N LYS A 6 -10.32 15.32 8.68
CA LYS A 6 -11.49 14.56 9.13
C LYS A 6 -12.15 13.81 7.98
N MET A 7 -12.39 14.48 6.86
CA MET A 7 -12.98 13.84 5.68
C MET A 7 -12.09 12.72 5.12
N LEU A 8 -10.76 12.90 5.10
CA LEU A 8 -9.81 11.89 4.64
C LEU A 8 -9.76 10.67 5.56
N PHE A 9 -9.69 10.90 6.88
CA PHE A 9 -9.72 9.83 7.86
C PHE A 9 -11.04 9.04 7.78
N GLN A 10 -12.17 9.74 7.68
CA GLN A 10 -13.48 9.12 7.48
C GLN A 10 -13.50 8.27 6.19
N HIS A 11 -12.97 8.79 5.09
CA HIS A 11 -12.92 8.05 3.83
C HIS A 11 -12.02 6.79 3.91
N GLU A 12 -10.87 6.88 4.58
CA GLU A 12 -9.99 5.73 4.83
C GLU A 12 -10.72 4.65 5.63
N MET A 13 -11.41 5.05 6.71
CA MET A 13 -12.19 4.14 7.54
C MET A 13 -13.36 3.51 6.77
N GLU A 14 -14.09 4.30 5.97
CA GLU A 14 -15.14 3.81 5.08
C GLU A 14 -14.60 2.78 4.06
N SER A 15 -13.44 3.05 3.46
CA SER A 15 -12.79 2.12 2.53
C SER A 15 -12.46 0.80 3.22
N LYS A 16 -11.85 0.85 4.42
CA LYS A 16 -11.52 -0.36 5.20
C LYS A 16 -12.79 -1.13 5.60
N LEU A 17 -13.86 -0.43 5.98
CA LEU A 17 -15.16 -1.04 6.29
C LEU A 17 -15.78 -1.73 5.06
N ASN A 18 -15.71 -1.10 3.89
CA ASN A 18 -16.19 -1.69 2.65
C ASN A 18 -15.40 -2.96 2.27
N SER A 19 -14.07 -2.95 2.43
CA SER A 19 -13.25 -4.15 2.24
C SER A 19 -13.63 -5.26 3.21
N LEU A 20 -13.87 -4.95 4.49
CA LEU A 20 -14.31 -5.94 5.49
C LEU A 20 -15.68 -6.53 5.15
N LYS A 21 -16.66 -5.71 4.77
CA LYS A 21 -17.99 -6.17 4.33
C LYS A 21 -17.89 -7.07 3.11
N PHE A 22 -17.10 -6.65 2.12
CA PHE A 22 -16.86 -7.44 0.91
C PHE A 22 -16.28 -8.82 1.22
N GLN A 23 -15.24 -8.89 2.06
CA GLN A 23 -14.64 -10.18 2.43
C GLN A 23 -15.62 -11.05 3.24
N ARG A 24 -16.40 -10.46 4.15
CA ARG A 24 -17.44 -11.21 4.87
C ARG A 24 -18.50 -11.79 3.93
N GLU A 25 -19.01 -10.99 3.00
CA GLU A 25 -19.99 -11.47 2.02
C GLU A 25 -19.41 -12.58 1.13
N ARG A 26 -18.12 -12.52 0.79
CA ARG A 26 -17.46 -13.64 0.11
C ARG A 26 -17.41 -14.88 0.97
N ILE A 27 -17.05 -14.77 2.25
CA ILE A 27 -17.03 -15.91 3.18
C ILE A 27 -18.43 -16.54 3.29
N LEU A 28 -19.49 -15.73 3.39
CA LEU A 28 -20.86 -16.23 3.58
C LEU A 28 -21.52 -16.76 2.30
N ASN A 29 -21.28 -16.14 1.15
CA ASN A 29 -22.02 -16.44 -0.09
C ASN A 29 -21.24 -17.31 -1.08
N THR A 30 -19.97 -17.63 -0.83
CA THR A 30 -19.23 -18.47 -1.78
C THR A 30 -19.77 -19.90 -1.72
N PRO A 31 -20.34 -20.46 -2.82
CA PRO A 31 -20.87 -21.81 -2.82
C PRO A 31 -19.73 -22.79 -2.57
N HIS A 32 -19.69 -23.37 -1.37
CA HIS A 32 -18.58 -24.25 -0.99
C HIS A 32 -18.38 -25.39 -1.99
N LYS A 33 -19.45 -25.92 -2.59
CA LYS A 33 -19.38 -26.99 -3.60
C LYS A 33 -18.46 -26.64 -4.80
N GLU A 34 -18.44 -25.39 -5.25
CA GLU A 34 -17.56 -24.97 -6.35
C GLU A 34 -16.10 -24.79 -5.91
N LEU A 35 -15.86 -24.41 -4.64
CA LEU A 35 -14.50 -24.27 -4.09
C LEU A 35 -13.80 -25.63 -3.98
N TRP A 36 -14.55 -26.68 -3.63
CA TRP A 36 -14.05 -28.06 -3.61
C TRP A 36 -13.63 -28.53 -5.00
N GLU A 37 -14.41 -28.20 -6.04
CA GLU A 37 -14.10 -28.56 -7.43
C GLU A 37 -12.94 -27.73 -8.00
N LYS A 38 -12.81 -26.46 -7.61
CA LYS A 38 -11.77 -25.54 -8.10
C LYS A 38 -10.48 -25.53 -7.27
N LYS A 39 -10.39 -26.28 -6.16
CA LYS A 39 -9.29 -26.24 -5.18
C LYS A 39 -8.98 -24.83 -4.65
N ILE A 40 -9.92 -23.90 -4.72
CA ILE A 40 -9.75 -22.56 -4.16
C ILE A 40 -10.08 -22.67 -2.69
N SER A 41 -9.11 -22.37 -1.82
CA SER A 41 -9.29 -22.59 -0.40
C SER A 41 -10.07 -21.43 0.23
N PRO A 42 -11.28 -21.66 0.82
CA PRO A 42 -12.04 -20.63 1.54
C PRO A 42 -11.26 -20.02 2.74
N ILE A 43 -10.16 -20.66 3.13
CA ILE A 43 -9.21 -20.20 4.14
C ILE A 43 -8.67 -18.80 3.81
N HIS A 44 -8.35 -18.53 2.53
CA HIS A 44 -7.71 -17.28 2.15
C HIS A 44 -8.58 -16.06 2.47
N ASP A 45 -9.89 -16.15 2.23
CA ASP A 45 -10.80 -15.03 2.48
C ASP A 45 -10.97 -14.76 3.98
N VAL A 46 -10.97 -15.82 4.81
CA VAL A 46 -10.97 -15.69 6.26
C VAL A 46 -9.65 -15.08 6.76
N ASP A 47 -8.51 -15.49 6.22
CA ASP A 47 -7.21 -14.91 6.57
C ASP A 47 -7.15 -13.42 6.22
N PHE A 48 -7.59 -13.04 5.02
CA PHE A 48 -7.67 -11.64 4.61
C PHE A 48 -8.58 -10.83 5.52
N TYR A 49 -9.73 -11.39 5.90
CA TYR A 49 -10.65 -10.76 6.82
C TYR A 49 -10.00 -10.52 8.19
N VAL A 50 -9.31 -11.51 8.75
CA VAL A 50 -8.60 -11.39 10.03
C VAL A 50 -7.45 -10.38 9.96
N ILE A 51 -6.69 -10.36 8.87
CA ILE A 51 -5.61 -9.37 8.64
C ILE A 51 -6.18 -7.93 8.65
N LEU A 52 -7.33 -7.72 8.00
CA LEU A 52 -7.99 -6.40 7.99
C LEU A 52 -8.45 -5.98 9.39
N LEU A 53 -9.06 -6.89 10.16
CA LEU A 53 -9.44 -6.63 11.55
C LEU A 53 -8.23 -6.23 12.40
N ARG A 54 -7.12 -6.97 12.26
CA ARG A 54 -5.86 -6.75 12.98
C ARG A 54 -5.27 -5.37 12.68
N ARG A 55 -5.19 -4.98 11.40
CA ARG A 55 -4.65 -3.66 11.01
C ARG A 55 -5.43 -2.52 11.66
N LEU A 56 -6.76 -2.61 11.64
CA LEU A 56 -7.63 -1.64 12.28
C LEU A 56 -7.50 -1.66 13.81
N PHE A 57 -7.38 -2.84 14.41
CA PHE A 57 -7.16 -2.96 15.85
C PHE A 57 -5.84 -2.35 16.31
N ARG A 58 -4.73 -2.60 15.60
CA ARG A 58 -3.43 -1.97 15.90
C ARG A 58 -3.48 -0.45 15.83
N GLN A 59 -4.26 0.08 14.89
CA GLN A 59 -4.51 1.52 14.80
C GLN A 59 -5.23 2.02 16.06
N ILE A 60 -6.28 1.34 16.52
CA ILE A 60 -6.98 1.68 17.77
C ILE A 60 -6.04 1.58 18.98
N GLU A 61 -5.22 0.53 19.08
CA GLU A 61 -4.22 0.36 20.16
C GLU A 61 -3.21 1.49 20.20
N SER A 62 -2.66 1.84 19.04
CA SER A 62 -1.71 2.95 18.89
C SER A 62 -2.34 4.24 19.37
N GLU A 63 -3.54 4.59 18.90
CA GLU A 63 -4.22 5.82 19.28
C GLU A 63 -4.69 5.82 20.75
N ALA A 64 -5.08 4.67 21.31
CA ALA A 64 -5.48 4.55 22.71
C ALA A 64 -4.35 4.88 23.70
N THR A 65 -3.09 4.79 23.26
CA THR A 65 -1.92 5.17 24.07
C THR A 65 -1.87 6.69 24.30
N TYR A 66 -2.47 7.47 23.39
CA TYR A 66 -2.36 8.92 23.36
C TYR A 66 -3.70 9.65 23.58
N ASP A 67 -4.82 9.02 23.24
CA ASP A 67 -6.16 9.59 23.39
C ASP A 67 -7.02 8.78 24.37
N SER A 68 -7.32 9.40 25.52
CA SER A 68 -8.13 8.78 26.57
C SER A 68 -9.56 8.44 26.13
N ARG A 69 -10.11 9.12 25.12
CA ARG A 69 -11.42 8.80 24.53
C ARG A 69 -11.34 7.49 23.76
N VAL A 70 -10.25 7.29 23.01
CA VAL A 70 -9.98 6.03 22.30
C VAL A 70 -9.70 4.91 23.29
N ALA A 71 -8.95 5.16 24.36
CA ALA A 71 -8.74 4.20 25.45
C ALA A 71 -10.06 3.75 26.11
N ASN A 72 -10.96 4.71 26.38
CA ASN A 72 -12.29 4.42 26.91
C ASN A 72 -13.14 3.62 25.93
N LEU A 73 -13.11 3.96 24.64
CA LEU A 73 -13.81 3.21 23.59
C LEU A 73 -13.30 1.76 23.51
N LYS A 74 -11.99 1.57 23.56
CA LYS A 74 -11.35 0.24 23.64
C LYS A 74 -11.80 -0.52 24.88
N GLY A 75 -11.83 0.12 26.05
CA GLY A 75 -12.27 -0.49 27.30
C GLY A 75 -13.73 -0.96 27.27
N LYS A 76 -14.63 -0.18 26.66
CA LYS A 76 -16.04 -0.58 26.44
C LYS A 76 -16.19 -1.82 25.54
N ASN A 77 -15.22 -2.05 24.65
CA ASN A 77 -15.22 -3.13 23.68
C ASN A 77 -14.16 -4.21 24.00
N ILE A 78 -13.79 -4.36 25.28
CA ILE A 78 -12.65 -5.18 25.68
C ILE A 78 -12.76 -6.65 25.26
N ASP A 79 -13.96 -7.23 25.23
CA ASP A 79 -14.16 -8.63 24.85
C ASP A 79 -13.92 -8.84 23.34
N LEU A 80 -14.39 -7.91 22.52
CA LEU A 80 -14.11 -7.92 21.07
C LEU A 80 -12.62 -7.70 20.81
N VAL A 81 -12.01 -6.76 21.54
CA VAL A 81 -10.57 -6.46 21.48
C VAL A 81 -9.73 -7.67 21.85
N LYS A 82 -10.07 -8.39 22.93
CA LYS A 82 -9.37 -9.63 23.34
C LYS A 82 -9.39 -10.68 22.23
N LYS A 83 -10.55 -10.86 21.57
CA LYS A 83 -10.67 -11.80 20.44
C LYS A 83 -9.72 -11.45 19.28
N ILE A 84 -9.53 -10.17 18.99
CA ILE A 84 -8.65 -9.71 17.91
C ILE A 84 -7.18 -9.74 18.33
N LYS A 85 -6.87 -9.36 19.57
CA LYS A 85 -5.49 -9.33 20.10
C LYS A 85 -4.86 -10.71 20.15
N ILE A 86 -5.60 -11.72 20.61
CA ILE A 86 -5.09 -13.09 20.68
C ILE A 86 -4.61 -13.54 19.29
N ARG A 87 -5.34 -13.19 18.22
CA ARG A 87 -4.91 -13.43 16.83
C ARG A 87 -3.62 -12.71 16.45
N ASP A 88 -3.41 -11.48 16.92
CA ASP A 88 -2.18 -10.72 16.65
C ASP A 88 -0.94 -11.39 17.28
N ASP A 89 -1.09 -11.87 18.51
CA ASP A 89 -0.03 -12.52 19.29
C ASP A 89 0.37 -13.89 18.69
N PHE A 90 -0.60 -14.67 18.18
CA PHE A 90 -0.38 -15.96 17.53
C PHE A 90 0.58 -15.89 16.32
N GLU A 91 0.60 -14.77 15.60
CA GLU A 91 1.43 -14.61 14.39
C GLU A 91 2.85 -14.09 14.68
N HIS A 92 3.12 -13.55 15.89
CA HIS A 92 4.34 -12.77 16.17
C HIS A 92 5.23 -13.32 17.29
N GLY A 93 4.92 -14.46 17.92
CA GLY A 93 5.91 -15.06 18.84
C GLY A 93 5.40 -15.97 19.94
N ILE A 94 4.48 -16.89 19.66
CA ILE A 94 4.22 -17.98 20.61
C ILE A 94 5.16 -19.14 20.31
N ASP A 95 5.86 -19.60 21.34
CA ASP A 95 6.52 -20.91 21.39
C ASP A 95 5.44 -22.00 21.24
N LEU A 96 5.36 -22.56 20.04
CA LEU A 96 4.32 -23.48 19.60
C LEU A 96 4.27 -24.77 20.44
N GLU A 97 5.32 -25.07 21.19
CA GLU A 97 5.42 -26.26 22.05
C GLU A 97 4.57 -26.16 23.32
N ASN A 98 4.19 -24.96 23.76
CA ASN A 98 3.50 -24.72 25.03
C ASN A 98 1.98 -24.57 24.91
N MET A 99 1.41 -24.83 23.73
CA MET A 99 -0.05 -24.71 23.53
C MET A 99 -0.78 -26.02 23.78
N SER A 100 -1.85 -25.98 24.56
CA SER A 100 -2.77 -27.09 24.71
C SER A 100 -3.40 -27.44 23.35
N PRO A 101 -3.45 -28.73 22.95
CA PRO A 101 -4.14 -29.14 21.73
C PRO A 101 -5.59 -28.67 21.79
N VAL A 102 -6.08 -28.05 20.72
CA VAL A 102 -7.51 -27.72 20.61
C VAL A 102 -8.29 -29.02 20.57
N ASP A 103 -9.21 -29.20 21.53
CA ASP A 103 -10.10 -30.37 21.58
C ASP A 103 -11.11 -30.32 20.42
N VAL A 104 -10.72 -30.93 19.31
CA VAL A 104 -11.53 -31.01 18.08
C VAL A 104 -12.70 -31.99 18.19
N ALA A 105 -12.81 -32.75 19.29
CA ALA A 105 -13.91 -33.69 19.47
C ALA A 105 -15.29 -33.00 19.56
N ASN A 106 -15.31 -31.70 19.85
CA ASN A 106 -16.53 -30.90 20.01
C ASN A 106 -16.90 -30.03 18.79
N LEU A 107 -16.22 -30.18 17.64
CA LEU A 107 -16.57 -29.43 16.42
C LEU A 107 -17.82 -30.03 15.75
N PRO A 108 -18.75 -29.20 15.21
CA PRO A 108 -19.92 -29.67 14.48
C PRO A 108 -19.55 -30.57 13.28
N SER A 109 -20.41 -31.54 12.95
CA SER A 109 -20.24 -32.35 11.74
C SER A 109 -20.28 -31.48 10.48
N GLY A 110 -19.36 -31.71 9.53
CA GLY A 110 -19.24 -30.90 8.31
C GLY A 110 -18.33 -29.66 8.43
N THR A 111 -17.59 -29.53 9.54
CA THR A 111 -16.59 -28.47 9.73
C THR A 111 -15.38 -28.69 8.82
N ILE A 112 -15.09 -27.72 7.95
CA ILE A 112 -13.82 -27.68 7.22
C ILE A 112 -12.78 -27.12 8.18
N SER A 113 -11.76 -27.92 8.51
CA SER A 113 -10.61 -27.46 9.29
C SER A 113 -9.37 -27.52 8.41
N ALA A 114 -8.61 -26.44 8.37
CA ALA A 114 -7.31 -26.46 7.76
C ALA A 114 -6.26 -25.89 8.72
N PRO A 115 -5.08 -26.52 8.81
CA PRO A 115 -3.98 -25.99 9.61
C PRO A 115 -3.40 -24.76 8.90
N VAL A 116 -3.56 -23.58 9.50
CA VAL A 116 -2.96 -22.32 9.02
C VAL A 116 -1.84 -21.93 9.99
N GLY A 117 -0.62 -22.40 9.74
CA GLY A 117 0.40 -22.41 10.80
C GLY A 117 -0.01 -23.36 11.93
N ALA A 118 0.96 -23.80 12.75
CA ALA A 118 0.88 -25.10 13.42
C ALA A 118 -0.32 -25.37 14.35
N ASN A 119 -1.19 -24.41 14.70
CA ASN A 119 -2.34 -24.66 15.59
C ASN A 119 -3.62 -23.85 15.28
N ILE A 120 -3.74 -23.19 14.13
CA ILE A 120 -4.98 -22.49 13.78
C ILE A 120 -5.81 -23.41 12.89
N LYS A 121 -6.92 -23.93 13.42
CA LYS A 121 -7.99 -24.53 12.62
C LYS A 121 -9.11 -23.51 12.46
N ILE A 122 -9.15 -22.84 11.31
CA ILE A 122 -10.34 -22.08 10.91
C ILE A 122 -11.40 -23.14 10.59
N ALA A 123 -12.32 -23.32 11.52
CA ALA A 123 -13.48 -24.16 11.39
C ALA A 123 -14.64 -23.30 10.89
N THR A 124 -14.92 -23.30 9.58
CA THR A 124 -16.22 -22.82 9.08
C THR A 124 -17.15 -24.02 9.02
N SER A 125 -18.14 -24.07 9.90
CA SER A 125 -19.24 -25.03 9.78
C SER A 125 -20.21 -24.49 8.71
N LEU A 126 -20.64 -25.34 7.78
CA LEU A 126 -21.67 -25.02 6.77
C LEU A 126 -22.97 -24.49 7.38
N MET A 127 -23.15 -24.64 8.70
CA MET A 127 -24.35 -24.26 9.46
C MET A 127 -24.11 -23.12 10.45
N ASN A 128 -22.85 -22.77 10.77
CA ASN A 128 -22.55 -21.78 11.80
C ASN A 128 -21.67 -20.67 11.23
N ASP A 129 -22.10 -19.43 11.43
CA ASP A 129 -21.42 -18.19 11.11
C ASP A 129 -20.20 -17.95 12.02
N GLU A 130 -19.46 -18.99 12.41
CA GLU A 130 -18.38 -18.91 13.39
C GLU A 130 -17.02 -19.13 12.73
N ILE A 131 -16.02 -18.32 13.13
CA ILE A 131 -14.60 -18.59 12.95
C ILE A 131 -14.04 -19.01 14.30
N VAL A 132 -13.41 -20.17 14.37
CA VAL A 132 -12.75 -20.65 15.59
C VAL A 132 -11.24 -20.38 15.51
N SER A 133 -10.66 -19.94 16.62
CA SER A 133 -9.21 -19.70 16.78
C SER A 133 -8.77 -20.04 18.20
N GLY A 134 -8.16 -21.21 18.40
CA GLY A 134 -7.93 -21.74 19.75
C GLY A 134 -9.27 -21.97 20.46
N ASP A 135 -9.39 -21.51 21.71
CA ASP A 135 -10.62 -21.62 22.52
C ASP A 135 -11.66 -20.52 22.21
N LEU A 136 -11.35 -19.61 21.29
CA LEU A 136 -12.23 -18.50 20.96
C LEU A 136 -13.08 -18.79 19.74
N LYS A 137 -14.35 -18.41 19.87
CA LYS A 137 -15.34 -18.40 18.79
C LYS A 137 -15.66 -16.98 18.38
N TRP A 138 -15.64 -16.74 17.08
CA TRP A 138 -15.90 -15.45 16.47
C TRP A 138 -17.12 -15.55 15.57
N SER A 139 -18.25 -14.94 15.95
CA SER A 139 -19.44 -14.93 15.10
C SER A 139 -19.27 -13.86 14.03
N LEU A 140 -19.13 -14.29 12.76
CA LEU A 140 -19.10 -13.46 11.57
C LEU A 140 -20.30 -12.53 11.44
N ASN A 141 -21.45 -12.84 12.04
CA ASN A 141 -22.57 -11.92 12.07
C ASN A 141 -22.48 -10.98 13.27
N LYS A 142 -22.40 -11.52 14.49
CA LYS A 142 -22.47 -10.73 15.71
C LYS A 142 -21.22 -9.89 15.94
N ASP A 143 -20.04 -10.52 15.94
CA ASP A 143 -18.78 -9.85 16.24
C ASP A 143 -18.38 -8.88 15.10
N HIS A 144 -18.77 -9.17 13.85
CA HIS A 144 -18.58 -8.22 12.74
C HIS A 144 -19.36 -6.92 12.93
N GLN A 145 -20.64 -7.00 13.34
CA GLN A 145 -21.43 -5.78 13.57
C GLN A 145 -20.88 -4.97 14.74
N LEU A 146 -20.47 -5.64 15.82
CA LEU A 146 -19.79 -4.98 16.94
C LEU A 146 -18.49 -4.30 16.48
N PHE A 147 -17.75 -4.93 15.58
CA PHE A 147 -16.53 -4.35 15.04
C PHE A 147 -16.80 -3.16 14.12
N ILE A 148 -17.80 -3.23 13.23
CA ILE A 148 -18.22 -2.09 12.42
C ILE A 148 -18.58 -0.91 13.32
N GLN A 149 -19.37 -1.16 14.37
CA GLN A 149 -19.77 -0.14 15.32
C GLN A 149 -18.57 0.49 16.03
N LEU A 150 -17.60 -0.33 16.48
CA LEU A 150 -16.35 0.14 17.05
C LEU A 150 -15.58 1.05 16.08
N ILE A 151 -15.47 0.70 14.79
CA ILE A 151 -14.78 1.54 13.80
C ILE A 151 -15.54 2.85 13.54
N ILE A 152 -16.87 2.82 13.48
CA ILE A 152 -17.67 4.04 13.31
C ILE A 152 -17.47 4.96 14.51
N GLU A 153 -17.55 4.44 15.73
CA GLU A 153 -17.34 5.20 16.96
C GLU A 153 -15.91 5.76 17.02
N PHE A 154 -14.90 4.95 16.70
CA PHE A 154 -13.52 5.38 16.59
C PHE A 154 -13.35 6.51 15.58
N SER A 155 -14.04 6.41 14.43
CA SER A 155 -14.02 7.44 13.39
C SER A 155 -14.64 8.76 13.81
N ASN A 156 -15.66 8.70 14.66
CA ASN A 156 -16.31 9.89 15.21
C ASN A 156 -15.47 10.59 16.29
N LEU A 157 -14.48 9.91 16.87
CA LEU A 157 -13.54 10.53 17.80
C LEU A 157 -12.50 11.41 17.09
N TYR A 158 -12.42 11.37 15.75
CA TYR A 158 -11.45 12.15 15.00
C TYR A 158 -11.78 13.66 15.02
N PRO A 159 -10.74 14.51 15.13
CA PRO A 159 -9.35 14.18 15.39
C PRO A 159 -9.05 13.86 16.83
N PHE A 160 -8.02 13.05 16.98
CA PHE A 160 -7.45 12.68 18.27
C PHE A 160 -6.83 13.91 18.93
N ASN A 161 -6.97 14.00 20.25
CA ASN A 161 -6.73 15.21 21.03
C ASN A 161 -5.25 15.34 21.44
N ASP A 162 -4.32 15.02 20.52
CA ASP A 162 -2.87 15.06 20.77
C ASP A 162 -2.22 16.23 20.01
N GLU A 163 -1.34 16.98 20.68
CA GLU A 163 -0.46 17.99 20.09
C GLU A 163 0.42 17.42 18.96
N ARG A 164 0.70 16.10 18.96
CA ARG A 164 1.37 15.44 17.82
C ARG A 164 0.52 15.38 16.57
N THR A 165 -0.81 15.28 16.65
CA THR A 165 -1.66 15.30 15.45
C THR A 165 -1.56 16.64 14.73
N ARG A 166 -1.24 17.75 15.44
CA ARG A 166 -0.91 19.04 14.81
C ARG A 166 0.45 19.07 14.11
N VAL A 167 1.43 18.29 14.58
CA VAL A 167 2.75 18.14 13.94
C VAL A 167 2.68 17.18 12.76
N TYR A 168 1.89 16.10 12.88
CA TYR A 168 1.64 15.11 11.83
C TYR A 168 0.75 15.68 10.71
N ASN A 169 -0.30 16.45 11.02
CA ASN A 169 -1.16 17.11 10.03
C ASN A 169 -0.47 18.28 9.29
N LYS A 170 0.77 18.63 9.67
CA LYS A 170 1.62 19.52 8.86
C LYS A 170 2.43 18.74 7.81
N ARG A 171 2.49 17.42 7.88
CA ARG A 171 3.31 16.56 7.01
C ARG A 171 2.44 15.66 6.12
N MET A 172 2.57 15.93 4.83
CA MET A 172 2.12 15.16 3.67
C MET A 172 0.63 14.85 3.60
N LYS A 173 -0.08 15.58 2.74
CA LYS A 173 -1.37 15.13 2.19
C LYS A 173 -1.15 13.74 1.58
N LEU A 174 -1.72 12.69 2.18
CA LEU A 174 -1.74 11.35 1.59
C LEU A 174 -2.28 11.47 0.16
N TYR A 175 -1.51 10.96 -0.81
CA TYR A 175 -1.81 11.06 -2.24
C TYR A 175 -1.99 12.50 -2.71
N ARG A 176 -0.91 13.28 -2.65
CA ARG A 176 -0.88 14.73 -2.85
C ARG A 176 -1.70 15.23 -4.05
N PHE A 177 -1.66 14.54 -5.18
CA PHE A 177 -2.37 14.94 -6.40
C PHE A 177 -3.61 14.12 -6.73
N SER A 178 -3.84 13.01 -6.02
CA SER A 178 -4.95 12.12 -6.34
C SER A 178 -6.26 12.53 -5.66
N PRO A 179 -7.41 12.21 -6.27
CA PRO A 179 -7.53 11.72 -7.65
C PRO A 179 -7.26 12.82 -8.68
N ILE A 180 -6.44 12.52 -9.70
CA ILE A 180 -6.24 13.36 -10.88
C ILE A 180 -7.44 13.19 -11.82
N LYS A 181 -8.06 14.30 -12.22
CA LYS A 181 -9.33 14.35 -12.96
C LYS A 181 -9.24 15.03 -14.32
N ASN A 182 -8.13 15.67 -14.64
CA ASN A 182 -7.91 16.37 -15.91
C ASN A 182 -6.42 16.46 -16.28
N LYS A 183 -6.14 16.98 -17.47
CA LYS A 183 -4.79 17.12 -18.03
C LYS A 183 -3.94 18.13 -17.24
N GLU A 184 -4.55 19.20 -16.76
CA GLU A 184 -3.88 20.24 -15.98
C GLU A 184 -3.33 19.65 -14.67
N GLN A 185 -4.14 18.87 -13.95
CA GLN A 185 -3.73 18.17 -12.72
C GLN A 185 -2.66 17.11 -12.97
N LEU A 186 -2.70 16.42 -14.12
CA LEU A 186 -1.61 15.52 -14.53
C LEU A 186 -0.30 16.31 -14.71
N LEU A 187 -0.34 17.44 -15.42
CA LEU A 187 0.85 18.28 -15.62
C LEU A 187 1.38 18.86 -14.31
N GLU A 188 0.51 19.22 -13.36
CA GLU A 188 0.92 19.61 -12.02
C GLU A 188 1.62 18.48 -11.25
N ALA A 189 1.08 17.25 -11.32
CA ALA A 189 1.71 16.07 -10.72
C ALA A 189 3.07 15.79 -11.37
N MET A 190 3.18 15.88 -12.70
CA MET A 190 4.44 15.73 -13.42
C MET A 190 5.47 16.78 -13.00
N LYS A 191 5.05 18.06 -12.92
CA LYS A 191 5.89 19.16 -12.46
C LYS A 191 6.40 18.92 -11.04
N TYR A 192 5.54 18.44 -10.15
CA TYR A 192 5.92 18.09 -8.80
C TYR A 192 6.95 16.95 -8.77
N THR A 193 6.66 15.83 -9.43
CA THR A 193 7.55 14.66 -9.50
C THR A 193 8.93 15.07 -10.01
N HIS A 194 9.00 15.93 -11.04
CA HIS A 194 10.26 16.50 -11.51
C HIS A 194 11.08 17.15 -10.40
N PHE A 195 10.55 18.18 -9.73
CA PHE A 195 11.32 18.89 -8.71
C PHE A 195 11.63 18.01 -7.48
N ALA A 196 10.70 17.15 -7.08
CA ALA A 196 10.86 16.24 -5.95
C ALA A 196 12.00 15.22 -6.21
N CYS A 197 12.08 14.64 -7.40
CA CYS A 197 13.15 13.70 -7.74
C CYS A 197 14.51 14.39 -7.92
N PHE A 198 14.56 15.62 -8.45
CA PHE A 198 15.80 16.39 -8.47
C PHE A 198 16.26 16.76 -7.05
N GLU A 199 15.34 17.05 -6.13
CA GLU A 199 15.66 17.22 -4.71
C GLU A 199 16.25 15.94 -4.10
N LEU A 200 15.65 14.78 -4.37
CA LEU A 200 16.20 13.47 -3.95
C LEU A 200 17.62 13.26 -4.47
N CYS A 201 17.84 13.54 -5.75
CA CYS A 201 19.15 13.43 -6.40
C CYS A 201 20.19 14.31 -5.69
N LYS A 202 19.84 15.59 -5.46
CA LYS A 202 20.73 16.55 -4.79
C LYS A 202 21.03 16.15 -3.35
N LYS A 203 20.03 15.66 -2.60
CA LYS A 203 20.20 15.21 -1.21
C LYS A 203 21.09 13.98 -1.12
N ALA A 204 20.89 13.01 -2.01
CA ALA A 204 21.64 11.75 -1.99
C ALA A 204 23.08 11.92 -2.46
N LEU A 205 23.31 12.69 -3.53
CA LEU A 205 24.59 12.73 -4.24
C LEU A 205 25.33 14.07 -4.13
N GLY A 206 24.67 15.12 -3.62
CA GLY A 206 25.22 16.47 -3.62
C GLY A 206 25.23 17.13 -5.01
N ASP A 207 24.72 16.48 -6.05
CA ASP A 207 24.66 17.01 -7.42
C ASP A 207 23.40 16.53 -8.18
N TYR A 208 23.13 17.12 -9.33
CA TYR A 208 22.03 16.72 -10.22
C TYR A 208 22.54 15.81 -11.34
N LEU A 209 21.82 14.71 -11.56
CA LEU A 209 22.10 13.79 -12.65
C LEU A 209 21.26 14.10 -13.89
N PRO A 210 21.73 13.75 -15.10
CA PRO A 210 20.91 13.84 -16.29
C PRO A 210 19.77 12.82 -16.22
N ILE A 211 18.61 13.23 -16.71
CA ILE A 211 17.41 12.39 -16.79
C ILE A 211 17.43 11.46 -18.01
N ALA A 212 16.72 10.35 -17.91
CA ALA A 212 16.53 9.35 -18.97
C ALA A 212 15.44 9.72 -20.01
N GLY A 213 14.68 10.79 -19.75
CA GLY A 213 13.61 11.29 -20.63
C GLY A 213 12.24 10.66 -20.39
N ASN A 214 12.11 9.82 -19.37
CA ASN A 214 10.85 9.17 -19.00
C ASN A 214 10.37 9.58 -17.61
N MET A 215 9.04 9.58 -17.43
CA MET A 215 8.39 9.86 -16.16
C MET A 215 7.24 8.89 -15.91
N GLY A 216 7.12 8.42 -14.67
CA GLY A 216 5.95 7.68 -14.20
C GLY A 216 5.10 8.51 -13.25
N ILE A 217 3.78 8.43 -13.41
CA ILE A 217 2.79 9.00 -12.49
C ILE A 217 1.99 7.87 -11.87
N PHE A 218 1.86 7.89 -10.55
CA PHE A 218 1.24 6.82 -9.78
C PHE A 218 -0.19 7.18 -9.43
N CYS A 219 -1.11 6.29 -9.79
CA CYS A 219 -2.50 6.39 -9.39
C CYS A 219 -2.70 5.78 -8.01
N HIS A 220 -3.71 6.26 -7.29
CA HIS A 220 -4.10 5.75 -5.98
C HIS A 220 -5.53 5.21 -5.96
N TYR A 221 -6.29 5.44 -7.03
CA TYR A 221 -7.64 4.92 -7.22
C TYR A 221 -7.81 4.26 -8.60
N GLU A 222 -8.63 3.22 -8.70
CA GLU A 222 -8.84 2.50 -9.97
C GLU A 222 -9.57 3.38 -11.00
N SER A 223 -10.46 4.26 -10.54
CA SER A 223 -11.15 5.25 -11.39
C SER A 223 -10.19 6.27 -11.98
N GLU A 224 -9.24 6.76 -11.17
CA GLU A 224 -8.14 7.64 -11.60
C GLU A 224 -7.25 6.92 -12.62
N TYR A 225 -6.88 5.67 -12.36
CA TYR A 225 -6.08 4.87 -13.30
C TYR A 225 -6.76 4.68 -14.65
N THR A 226 -8.06 4.39 -14.63
CA THR A 226 -8.87 4.26 -15.86
C THR A 226 -8.88 5.57 -16.64
N PHE A 227 -9.09 6.70 -15.96
CA PHE A 227 -9.08 8.03 -16.57
C PHE A 227 -7.70 8.37 -17.15
N LEU A 228 -6.65 8.25 -16.36
CA LEU A 228 -5.28 8.59 -16.76
C LEU A 228 -4.73 7.69 -17.86
N THR A 229 -5.16 6.43 -17.91
CA THR A 229 -4.79 5.54 -19.01
C THR A 229 -5.35 6.06 -20.34
N LYS A 230 -6.63 6.46 -20.37
CA LYS A 230 -7.24 7.05 -21.58
C LYS A 230 -6.57 8.37 -21.97
N LEU A 231 -6.33 9.25 -20.99
CA LEU A 231 -5.63 10.51 -21.23
C LEU A 231 -4.20 10.26 -21.77
N ARG A 232 -3.47 9.29 -21.21
CA ARG A 232 -2.14 8.91 -21.73
C ARG A 232 -2.25 8.42 -23.17
N GLU A 233 -3.25 7.61 -23.53
CA GLU A 233 -3.45 7.13 -24.91
C GLU A 233 -3.71 8.28 -25.90
N GLU A 234 -4.29 9.40 -25.46
CA GLU A 234 -4.45 10.61 -26.27
C GLU A 234 -3.12 11.39 -26.42
N LEU A 235 -2.24 11.31 -25.43
CA LEU A 235 -0.97 12.04 -25.40
C LEU A 235 0.20 11.27 -26.01
N THR A 236 0.06 9.97 -26.25
CA THR A 236 1.18 9.07 -26.58
C THR A 236 0.91 8.18 -27.79
N GLU A 237 1.99 7.79 -28.45
CA GLU A 237 1.97 6.79 -29.51
C GLU A 237 1.37 5.48 -29.00
N LYS A 238 0.57 4.83 -29.86
CA LYS A 238 0.10 3.47 -29.62
C LYS A 238 1.28 2.51 -29.66
N SER A 239 1.20 1.45 -28.87
CA SER A 239 2.18 0.37 -28.85
C SER A 239 1.46 -0.95 -28.99
N ASP A 240 1.86 -1.76 -29.98
CA ASP A 240 1.39 -3.14 -30.14
C ASP A 240 2.08 -4.10 -29.17
N ASN A 241 3.13 -3.64 -28.49
CA ASN A 241 3.83 -4.40 -27.46
C ASN A 241 3.02 -4.38 -26.15
N PHE A 242 2.42 -5.51 -25.80
CA PHE A 242 1.66 -5.69 -24.56
C PHE A 242 2.52 -5.52 -23.29
N ASN A 243 3.84 -5.66 -23.43
CA ASN A 243 4.79 -5.45 -22.36
C ASN A 243 5.27 -3.98 -22.28
N GLN A 244 4.81 -3.06 -23.13
CA GLN A 244 5.29 -1.68 -23.07
C GLN A 244 4.98 -1.03 -21.70
N LYS A 245 6.01 -0.51 -21.03
CA LYS A 245 5.86 0.23 -19.77
C LYS A 245 5.69 1.71 -20.05
N TYR A 246 6.63 2.31 -20.79
CA TYR A 246 6.66 3.74 -21.08
C TYR A 246 6.22 4.04 -22.51
N PHE A 247 5.34 5.01 -22.72
CA PHE A 247 4.80 5.33 -24.03
C PHE A 247 5.34 6.69 -24.50
N ARG A 248 5.75 6.75 -25.77
CA ARG A 248 6.34 7.97 -26.35
C ARG A 248 5.28 9.04 -26.52
N LEU A 249 5.53 10.24 -26.02
CA LEU A 249 4.63 11.38 -26.17
C LEU A 249 4.61 11.85 -27.63
N HIS A 250 3.42 12.20 -28.14
CA HIS A 250 3.28 12.87 -29.44
C HIS A 250 3.99 14.22 -29.44
N GLU A 251 3.82 14.97 -28.36
CA GLU A 251 4.48 16.24 -28.09
C GLU A 251 5.28 16.12 -26.78
N PRO A 252 6.61 16.28 -26.82
CA PRO A 252 7.42 16.28 -25.60
C PRO A 252 6.96 17.35 -24.61
N ILE A 253 6.99 17.01 -23.32
CA ILE A 253 6.61 17.93 -22.24
C ILE A 253 7.87 18.52 -21.63
N THR A 254 8.02 19.84 -21.71
CA THR A 254 9.15 20.56 -21.13
C THR A 254 8.73 21.24 -19.82
N ILE A 255 9.45 20.95 -18.75
CA ILE A 255 9.32 21.62 -17.47
C ILE A 255 10.43 22.68 -17.39
N PRO A 256 10.09 23.98 -17.24
CA PRO A 256 11.07 25.04 -17.24
C PRO A 256 11.96 24.98 -16.01
N ALA A 257 13.18 25.51 -16.15
CA ALA A 257 14.13 25.64 -15.05
C ALA A 257 13.52 26.40 -13.86
N ASN A 258 13.87 26.00 -12.64
CA ASN A 258 13.47 26.70 -11.42
C ASN A 258 14.56 26.57 -10.35
N GLY A 259 15.09 27.70 -9.89
CA GLY A 259 16.24 27.74 -8.99
C GLY A 259 17.44 27.05 -9.64
N ASN A 260 17.99 26.04 -8.95
CA ASN A 260 19.13 25.27 -9.45
C ASN A 260 18.72 24.02 -10.26
N VAL A 261 17.42 23.73 -10.38
CA VAL A 261 16.94 22.58 -11.15
C VAL A 261 16.84 22.98 -12.63
N PRO A 262 17.51 22.23 -13.53
CA PRO A 262 17.58 22.59 -14.95
C PRO A 262 16.23 22.39 -15.66
N GLU A 263 16.03 23.15 -16.74
CA GLU A 263 14.96 22.86 -17.69
C GLU A 263 15.12 21.44 -18.23
N THR A 264 14.01 20.71 -18.32
CA THR A 264 14.04 19.30 -18.69
C THR A 264 12.87 18.95 -19.60
N THR A 265 13.16 18.22 -20.68
CA THR A 265 12.16 17.71 -21.61
C THR A 265 11.95 16.21 -21.40
N TYR A 266 10.69 15.81 -21.24
CA TYR A 266 10.25 14.43 -21.14
C TYR A 266 9.62 13.98 -22.45
N THR A 267 10.05 12.82 -22.94
CA THR A 267 9.59 12.23 -24.20
C THR A 267 8.76 10.97 -23.98
N TYR A 268 8.71 10.44 -22.76
CA TYR A 268 7.94 9.25 -22.41
C TYR A 268 7.14 9.42 -21.12
N LEU A 269 5.93 8.85 -21.11
CA LEU A 269 5.02 8.84 -19.96
C LEU A 269 4.57 7.42 -19.64
N TYR A 270 4.53 7.10 -18.35
CA TYR A 270 3.94 5.87 -17.80
C TYR A 270 2.91 6.23 -16.72
N ILE A 271 1.77 5.54 -16.73
CA ILE A 271 0.76 5.62 -15.67
C ILE A 271 0.79 4.30 -14.88
N ARG A 272 1.15 4.37 -13.60
CA ARG A 272 1.22 3.21 -12.71
C ARG A 272 -0.15 2.91 -12.10
N ARG A 273 -0.52 1.63 -12.14
CA ARG A 273 -1.74 1.12 -11.50
C ARG A 273 -1.69 1.34 -9.98
N PRO A 274 -2.84 1.54 -9.31
CA PRO A 274 -2.88 1.69 -7.86
C PRO A 274 -2.23 0.52 -7.13
N ASP A 275 -1.42 0.88 -6.14
CA ASP A 275 -0.68 -0.03 -5.29
C ASP A 275 -0.79 0.50 -3.86
N GLN A 276 -1.54 -0.21 -3.02
CA GLN A 276 -1.80 0.21 -1.63
C GLN A 276 -0.53 0.38 -0.78
N TYR A 277 0.61 -0.16 -1.25
CA TYR A 277 1.90 -0.05 -0.57
C TYR A 277 2.77 1.08 -1.13
N ARG A 278 2.29 1.83 -2.13
CA ARG A 278 2.99 2.97 -2.73
C ARG A 278 2.13 4.22 -2.65
N ALA A 279 2.57 5.17 -1.83
CA ALA A 279 1.92 6.47 -1.65
C ALA A 279 2.58 7.61 -2.43
N GLN A 280 3.60 7.30 -3.21
CA GLN A 280 4.36 8.29 -3.98
C GLN A 280 3.54 8.78 -5.17
N VAL A 281 3.74 10.05 -5.54
CA VAL A 281 3.08 10.71 -6.67
C VAL A 281 3.58 10.18 -8.01
N GLY A 282 4.86 9.81 -8.09
CA GLY A 282 5.49 9.36 -9.33
C GLY A 282 6.96 9.00 -9.16
N ASP A 283 7.59 8.66 -10.28
CA ASP A 283 9.01 8.37 -10.36
C ASP A 283 9.71 8.98 -11.58
N LEU A 284 11.03 9.13 -11.46
CA LEU A 284 11.94 9.54 -12.53
C LEU A 284 13.18 8.66 -12.58
N ASP A 285 13.66 8.42 -13.80
CA ASP A 285 14.90 7.71 -14.04
C ASP A 285 16.01 8.71 -14.42
N PHE A 286 17.12 8.65 -13.69
CA PHE A 286 18.38 9.31 -13.98
C PHE A 286 19.35 8.34 -14.66
N VAL A 287 20.22 8.87 -15.50
CA VAL A 287 21.19 8.09 -16.28
C VAL A 287 22.62 8.45 -15.89
N LEU A 288 23.47 7.44 -15.77
CA LEU A 288 24.91 7.58 -15.65
C LEU A 288 25.63 6.74 -16.70
N ASP A 289 26.87 7.14 -16.98
CA ASP A 289 27.81 6.31 -17.74
C ASP A 289 28.19 5.07 -16.93
N ASP A 290 28.47 3.95 -17.61
CA ASP A 290 28.67 2.64 -16.98
C ASP A 290 29.73 2.65 -15.88
N GLU A 291 30.86 3.34 -16.09
CA GLU A 291 31.94 3.40 -15.10
C GLU A 291 31.53 4.20 -13.86
N LYS A 292 30.89 5.37 -14.04
CA LYS A 292 30.37 6.19 -12.92
C LYS A 292 29.28 5.46 -12.16
N TYR A 293 28.42 4.72 -12.85
CA TYR A 293 27.38 3.92 -12.22
C TYR A 293 27.98 2.79 -11.37
N LYS A 294 28.99 2.07 -11.88
CA LYS A 294 29.70 1.04 -11.11
C LYS A 294 30.38 1.61 -9.88
N GLU A 295 31.07 2.75 -10.01
CA GLU A 295 31.69 3.44 -8.89
C GLU A 295 30.66 3.80 -7.80
N LEU A 296 29.55 4.43 -8.20
CA LEU A 296 28.47 4.76 -7.27
C LEU A 296 27.90 3.51 -6.60
N LYS A 297 27.58 2.46 -7.37
CA LYS A 297 27.02 1.21 -6.85
C LYS A 297 27.97 0.51 -5.87
N ASN A 298 29.27 0.49 -6.15
CA ASN A 298 30.29 -0.11 -5.29
C ASN A 298 30.50 0.69 -3.98
N SER A 299 30.20 2.00 -4.01
CA SER A 299 30.23 2.82 -2.80
C SER A 299 29.06 2.55 -1.84
N LEU A 300 27.97 1.95 -2.34
CA LEU A 300 26.80 1.60 -1.54
C LEU A 300 26.97 0.19 -0.91
N PRO A 301 26.98 0.07 0.43
CA PRO A 301 27.03 -1.23 1.08
C PRO A 301 25.78 -2.03 0.75
N LYS A 302 25.95 -3.30 0.36
CA LYS A 302 24.81 -4.19 0.07
C LYS A 302 23.81 -4.20 1.24
N GLY A 303 22.56 -3.83 0.95
CA GLY A 303 21.46 -3.82 1.92
C GLY A 303 21.44 -2.63 2.89
N LYS A 304 22.35 -1.65 2.75
CA LYS A 304 22.31 -0.42 3.55
C LYS A 304 21.93 0.78 2.67
N GLU A 305 21.05 1.60 3.21
CA GLU A 305 20.69 2.90 2.65
C GLU A 305 21.73 3.95 3.12
N ILE A 306 22.23 4.75 2.20
CA ILE A 306 23.09 5.90 2.50
C ILE A 306 22.43 7.14 1.92
N ASN A 307 22.06 8.10 2.77
CA ASN A 307 21.45 9.37 2.37
C ASN A 307 20.25 9.20 1.41
N GLY A 308 19.41 8.18 1.64
CA GLY A 308 18.27 7.89 0.77
C GLY A 308 18.58 7.01 -0.44
N ALA A 309 19.85 6.74 -0.75
CA ALA A 309 20.27 5.88 -1.85
C ALA A 309 20.47 4.43 -1.40
N LYS A 310 19.92 3.47 -2.14
CA LYS A 310 20.12 2.03 -1.91
C LYS A 310 20.12 1.25 -3.23
N ILE A 311 20.81 0.11 -3.23
CA ILE A 311 20.72 -0.84 -4.35
C ILE A 311 19.28 -1.35 -4.43
N PHE A 312 18.68 -1.27 -5.62
CA PHE A 312 17.32 -1.77 -5.84
C PHE A 312 17.32 -3.30 -5.86
N ASP A 313 16.54 -3.90 -4.96
CA ASP A 313 16.57 -5.34 -4.68
C ASP A 313 15.73 -6.15 -5.69
N ARG A 314 16.16 -6.10 -6.96
CA ARG A 314 15.54 -6.80 -8.09
C ARG A 314 16.64 -7.39 -8.98
N PRO A 315 16.84 -8.72 -9.01
CA PRO A 315 17.92 -9.33 -9.77
C PRO A 315 17.92 -9.02 -11.28
N ASP A 316 16.75 -8.71 -11.84
CA ASP A 316 16.54 -8.40 -13.25
C ASP A 316 16.82 -6.93 -13.62
N LEU A 317 16.87 -6.04 -12.61
CA LEU A 317 17.01 -4.59 -12.78
C LEU A 317 18.22 -4.08 -11.99
N ASP A 318 19.29 -3.76 -12.72
CA ASP A 318 20.47 -3.13 -12.12
C ASP A 318 20.23 -1.62 -11.97
N MET A 319 19.67 -1.21 -10.84
CA MET A 319 19.36 0.18 -10.53
C MET A 319 19.67 0.52 -9.07
N ILE A 320 19.83 1.81 -8.81
CA ILE A 320 19.88 2.38 -7.45
C ILE A 320 18.60 3.18 -7.24
N GLU A 321 17.86 2.93 -6.16
CA GLU A 321 16.68 3.70 -5.78
C GLU A 321 17.11 4.86 -4.86
N LEU A 322 16.56 6.05 -5.09
CA LEU A 322 16.62 7.19 -4.20
C LEU A 322 15.25 7.45 -3.58
N SER A 323 15.20 7.60 -2.27
CA SER A 323 13.99 7.89 -1.49
C SER A 323 14.30 8.78 -0.27
N ASP A 324 13.30 9.52 0.20
CA ASP A 324 13.37 10.31 1.44
C ASP A 324 11.98 10.25 2.11
N PRO A 325 11.87 9.97 3.42
CA PRO A 325 10.58 9.90 4.12
C PRO A 325 9.73 11.17 4.03
N ASP A 326 10.34 12.33 3.81
CA ASP A 326 9.66 13.63 3.68
C ASP A 326 9.31 13.98 2.20
N ILE A 327 9.68 13.13 1.24
CA ILE A 327 9.41 13.31 -0.20
C ILE A 327 8.54 12.15 -0.73
N ASP A 328 7.32 12.44 -1.15
CA ASP A 328 6.38 11.49 -1.78
C ASP A 328 6.67 11.28 -3.28
N ALA A 329 7.93 11.04 -3.64
CA ALA A 329 8.38 10.65 -4.98
C ALA A 329 9.51 9.60 -4.88
N LEU A 330 9.76 8.87 -5.96
CA LEU A 330 10.92 7.97 -6.06
C LEU A 330 11.79 8.38 -7.25
N SER A 331 13.06 8.04 -7.21
CA SER A 331 13.86 8.08 -8.44
C SER A 331 14.81 6.91 -8.51
N TYR A 332 15.21 6.57 -9.73
CA TYR A 332 16.12 5.48 -9.99
C TYR A 332 17.32 6.00 -10.76
N ILE A 333 18.52 5.50 -10.44
CA ILE A 333 19.73 5.74 -11.22
C ILE A 333 20.11 4.45 -11.90
N SER A 334 20.37 4.50 -13.19
CA SER A 334 20.79 3.33 -13.96
C SER A 334 21.66 3.70 -15.16
N THR A 335 22.19 2.70 -15.85
CA THR A 335 22.92 2.91 -17.11
C THR A 335 21.96 3.13 -18.27
N ARG A 336 22.46 3.69 -19.38
CA ARG A 336 21.63 3.90 -20.58
C ARG A 336 21.05 2.59 -21.12
N ALA A 337 21.81 1.50 -21.08
CA ALA A 337 21.32 0.18 -21.49
C ALA A 337 20.15 -0.31 -20.61
N MET A 338 20.20 -0.02 -19.31
CA MET A 338 19.12 -0.37 -18.38
C MET A 338 17.87 0.48 -18.62
N VAL A 339 18.02 1.78 -18.86
CA VAL A 339 16.92 2.68 -19.25
C VAL A 339 16.18 2.15 -20.48
N GLU A 340 16.90 1.73 -21.52
CA GLU A 340 16.28 1.17 -22.71
C GLU A 340 15.58 -0.17 -22.41
N LYS A 341 16.18 -1.01 -21.56
CA LYS A 341 15.57 -2.28 -21.12
C LYS A 341 14.24 -2.04 -20.40
N VAL A 342 14.15 -1.09 -19.48
CA VAL A 342 12.93 -0.85 -18.66
C VAL A 342 11.79 -0.21 -19.43
N ARG A 343 12.01 0.30 -20.64
CA ARG A 343 10.94 0.79 -21.53
C ARG A 343 9.95 -0.31 -21.88
N VAL A 344 10.41 -1.55 -21.93
CA VAL A 344 9.61 -2.76 -22.11
C VAL A 344 9.65 -3.57 -20.82
N ARG A 345 8.50 -4.04 -20.33
CA ARG A 345 8.42 -4.99 -19.21
C ARG A 345 9.18 -6.24 -19.60
N THR A 346 10.26 -6.53 -18.87
CA THR A 346 10.85 -7.86 -18.85
C THR A 346 9.94 -8.78 -18.04
N ASN A 347 9.53 -9.88 -18.67
CA ASN A 347 8.79 -10.97 -18.03
C ASN A 347 9.64 -11.68 -16.98
#